data_AF-A0A6G0ICK4-F1
#
_entry.id   AF-A0A6G0ICK4-F1
#
_cell.length_a   1.000
_cell.length_b   1.000
_cell.length_c   1.000
_cell.angle_alpha   90.00
_cell.angle_beta   90.00
_cell.angle_gamma   90.00
#
_symmetry.space_group_name_H-M   'P 1'
#
loop_
_entity.id
_entity.type
_entity.pdbx_description
1 polymer ?
#
loop_
_entity_poly.entity_id
_entity_poly.type
_entity_poly.pdbx_seq_one_letter_code
_entity_poly.pdbx_strand_id
1 'polypeptide(L)'
;MLKEMLSYFISLSFLLYHAIFPCSFPEELLVKSVDHQLYLGKWYFKAAVSHREADIQNFKAVDNVWFTLEKTDNDTLLLTGHVRIGDNCVNQTWTYHVRPERDDMELEGKAERRNLLWSGKWANCSECIIFQEIEPPLKPTDTGRLPRQIHAVCSPE
;
A
#
# COMPACT_ATOMS: atom_id res chain seq x y z
N MET A 1 13.00 28.12 -31.49
CA MET A 1 11.65 28.22 -32.09
C MET A 1 10.90 26.88 -32.15
N LEU A 2 11.18 25.93 -33.06
CA LEU A 2 10.35 24.70 -33.18
C LEU A 2 10.30 23.84 -31.89
N LYS A 3 11.45 23.70 -31.21
CA LYS A 3 11.58 22.96 -29.94
C LYS A 3 10.83 23.62 -28.78
N GLU A 4 10.80 24.94 -28.74
CA GLU A 4 10.09 25.71 -27.69
C GLU A 4 8.58 25.68 -27.92
N MET A 5 8.13 25.82 -29.18
CA MET A 5 6.73 25.62 -29.54
C MET A 5 6.25 24.21 -29.21
N LEU A 6 7.05 23.19 -29.54
CA LEU A 6 6.72 21.79 -29.23
C LEU A 6 6.65 21.58 -27.71
N SER A 7 7.59 22.14 -26.95
CA SER A 7 7.59 22.07 -25.49
C SER A 7 6.36 22.74 -24.88
N TYR A 8 5.97 23.91 -25.37
CA TYR A 8 4.75 24.61 -24.93
C TYR A 8 3.50 23.81 -25.27
N PHE A 9 3.44 23.25 -26.48
CA PHE A 9 2.31 22.44 -26.93
C PHE A 9 2.15 21.18 -26.07
N ILE A 10 3.25 20.48 -25.77
CA ILE A 10 3.25 19.31 -24.88
C ILE A 10 2.80 19.72 -23.47
N SER A 11 3.37 20.79 -22.91
CA SER A 11 3.01 21.27 -21.57
C SER A 11 1.52 21.62 -21.46
N LEU A 12 0.99 22.38 -22.44
CA LEU A 12 -0.43 22.73 -22.49
C LEU A 12 -1.32 21.49 -22.64
N SER A 13 -0.90 20.51 -23.46
CA SER A 13 -1.62 19.26 -23.64
C SER A 13 -1.66 18.43 -22.36
N PHE A 14 -0.55 18.35 -21.61
CA PHE A 14 -0.51 17.69 -20.30
C PHE A 14 -1.40 18.38 -19.26
N LEU A 15 -1.37 19.72 -19.21
CA LEU A 15 -2.24 20.49 -18.31
C LEU A 15 -3.72 20.27 -18.65
N LEU A 16 -4.08 20.30 -19.94
CA LEU A 16 -5.43 20.05 -20.41
C LEU A 16 -5.87 18.60 -20.09
N TYR A 17 -4.97 17.63 -20.26
CA TYR A 17 -5.23 16.23 -19.93
C TYR A 17 -5.50 16.05 -18.44
N HIS A 18 -4.69 16.64 -17.55
CA HIS A 18 -4.92 16.59 -16.11
C HIS A 18 -6.20 17.31 -15.66
N ALA A 19 -6.65 18.33 -16.39
CA ALA A 19 -7.91 19.02 -16.12
C ALA A 19 -9.14 18.17 -16.50
N ILE A 20 -9.04 17.39 -17.58
CA ILE A 20 -10.14 16.52 -18.07
C ILE A 20 -10.17 15.19 -17.33
N PHE A 21 -9.00 14.66 -16.97
CA PHE A 21 -8.83 13.42 -16.22
C PHE A 21 -8.19 13.73 -14.85
N PRO A 22 -8.94 14.35 -13.92
CA PRO A 22 -8.45 14.53 -12.57
C PRO A 22 -8.19 13.14 -11.97
N CYS A 23 -7.10 13.02 -11.21
CA CYS A 23 -6.81 11.79 -10.48
C CYS A 23 -8.02 11.43 -9.61
N SER A 24 -8.46 10.17 -9.68
CA SER A 24 -9.46 9.66 -8.76
C SER A 24 -8.97 9.86 -7.34
N PHE A 25 -9.80 10.44 -6.47
CA PHE A 25 -9.42 10.61 -5.08
C PHE A 25 -9.28 9.23 -4.43
N PRO A 26 -8.15 8.94 -3.76
CA PRO A 26 -7.97 7.68 -3.08
C PRO A 26 -9.00 7.58 -1.95
N GLU A 27 -9.75 6.49 -1.94
CA GLU A 27 -10.75 6.18 -0.92
C GLU A 27 -10.09 5.32 0.16
N GLU A 28 -9.91 5.90 1.35
CA GLU A 28 -9.40 5.19 2.53
C GLU A 28 -10.50 4.28 3.09
N LEU A 29 -10.16 3.02 3.32
CA LEU A 29 -11.02 2.04 3.97
C LEU A 29 -10.73 2.08 5.46
N LEU A 30 -11.55 2.81 6.21
CA LEU A 30 -11.38 2.95 7.66
C LEU A 30 -11.50 1.57 8.32
N VAL A 31 -10.40 1.11 8.91
CA VAL A 31 -10.28 -0.26 9.44
C VAL A 31 -11.34 -0.53 10.51
N LYS A 32 -11.68 0.46 11.36
CA LYS A 32 -12.72 0.31 12.39
C LYS A 32 -14.12 0.00 11.88
N SER A 33 -14.45 0.40 10.64
CA SER A 33 -15.82 0.34 10.11
C SER A 33 -15.97 -0.56 8.89
N VAL A 34 -14.86 -1.00 8.30
CA VAL A 34 -14.90 -1.88 7.14
C VAL A 34 -15.27 -3.29 7.57
N ASP A 35 -16.08 -3.99 6.79
CA ASP A 35 -16.40 -5.39 7.05
C ASP A 35 -15.17 -6.26 6.78
N HIS A 36 -14.47 -6.67 7.84
CA HIS A 36 -13.24 -7.46 7.74
C HIS A 36 -13.48 -8.82 7.10
N GLN A 37 -14.69 -9.38 7.17
CA GLN A 37 -14.99 -10.68 6.59
C GLN A 37 -14.79 -10.68 5.06
N LEU A 38 -15.02 -9.53 4.41
CA LEU A 38 -14.83 -9.36 2.98
C LEU A 38 -13.35 -9.42 2.54
N TYR A 39 -12.41 -9.22 3.47
CA TYR A 39 -10.99 -9.16 3.16
C TYR A 39 -10.21 -10.40 3.64
N LEU A 40 -10.88 -11.36 4.27
CA LEU A 40 -10.25 -12.62 4.66
C LEU A 40 -9.94 -13.49 3.43
N GLY A 41 -8.98 -14.38 3.58
CA GLY A 41 -8.58 -15.33 2.54
C GLY A 41 -7.30 -14.91 1.82
N LYS A 42 -7.17 -15.34 0.56
CA LYS A 42 -5.92 -15.25 -0.20
C LYS A 42 -5.85 -14.00 -1.06
N TRP A 43 -4.71 -13.34 -1.02
CA TRP A 43 -4.40 -12.13 -1.78
C TRP A 43 -3.06 -12.25 -2.49
N TYR A 44 -2.98 -11.89 -3.77
CA TYR A 44 -1.74 -11.89 -4.54
C TYR A 44 -1.13 -10.49 -4.57
N PHE A 45 0.15 -10.40 -4.19
CA PHE A 45 0.93 -9.18 -4.35
C PHE A 45 1.14 -8.87 -5.84
N LYS A 46 0.83 -7.64 -6.26
CA LYS A 46 0.99 -7.19 -7.64
C LYS A 46 2.13 -6.21 -7.81
N ALA A 47 2.22 -5.23 -6.92
CA ALA A 47 3.20 -4.17 -7.02
C ALA A 47 3.42 -3.51 -5.66
N ALA A 48 4.62 -2.93 -5.48
CA ALA A 48 4.92 -1.99 -4.41
C ALA A 48 5.42 -0.67 -5.00
N VAL A 49 4.98 0.44 -4.40
CA VAL A 49 5.40 1.79 -4.78
C VAL A 49 5.83 2.53 -3.52
N SER A 50 6.86 3.36 -3.66
CA SER A 50 7.30 4.28 -2.61
C SER A 50 7.86 5.55 -3.24
N HIS A 51 7.89 6.63 -2.46
CA HIS A 51 8.60 7.85 -2.83
C HIS A 51 10.12 7.64 -2.92
N ARG A 52 10.67 6.66 -2.21
CA ARG A 52 12.11 6.38 -2.22
C ARG A 52 12.34 4.97 -2.70
N GLU A 53 13.19 4.88 -3.72
CA GLU A 53 13.64 3.62 -4.29
C GLU A 53 14.22 2.68 -3.22
N ALA A 54 14.97 3.23 -2.25
CA ALA A 54 15.52 2.51 -1.10
C ALA A 54 14.47 1.72 -0.30
N ASP A 55 13.24 2.22 -0.20
CA ASP A 55 12.19 1.62 0.62
C ASP A 55 11.60 0.36 0.00
N ILE A 56 11.70 0.24 -1.34
CA ILE A 56 11.17 -0.88 -2.13
C ILE A 56 12.25 -1.81 -2.68
N GLN A 57 13.54 -1.61 -2.37
CA GLN A 57 14.61 -2.47 -2.91
C GLN A 57 14.40 -3.95 -2.61
N ASN A 58 13.88 -4.29 -1.42
CA ASN A 58 13.66 -5.67 -1.02
C ASN A 58 12.63 -6.38 -1.90
N PHE A 59 11.68 -5.65 -2.51
CA PHE A 59 10.68 -6.23 -3.41
C PHE A 59 11.23 -6.57 -4.79
N LYS A 60 12.38 -6.02 -5.20
CA LYS A 60 12.97 -6.30 -6.52
C LYS A 60 13.48 -7.73 -6.68
N ALA A 61 13.88 -8.35 -5.58
CA ALA A 61 14.38 -9.72 -5.58
C ALA A 61 13.26 -10.76 -5.45
N VAL A 62 12.01 -10.31 -5.25
CA VAL A 62 10.86 -11.17 -5.01
C VAL A 62 10.19 -11.49 -6.35
N ASP A 63 9.99 -12.79 -6.62
CA ASP A 63 9.34 -13.23 -7.86
C ASP A 63 7.82 -13.12 -7.76
N ASN A 64 7.25 -13.61 -6.66
CA ASN A 64 5.84 -13.50 -6.34
C ASN A 64 5.61 -13.66 -4.83
N VAL A 65 4.49 -13.11 -4.38
CA VAL A 65 3.99 -13.29 -3.02
C VAL A 65 2.50 -13.51 -3.09
N TRP A 66 2.02 -14.44 -2.29
CA TRP A 66 0.62 -14.42 -1.87
C TRP A 66 0.56 -14.28 -0.36
N PHE A 67 -0.49 -13.63 0.10
CA PHE A 67 -0.82 -13.45 1.49
C PHE A 67 -2.09 -14.21 1.81
N THR A 68 -2.18 -14.69 3.04
CA THR A 68 -3.41 -15.22 3.63
C THR A 68 -3.77 -14.33 4.80
N LEU A 69 -4.97 -13.76 4.81
CA LEU A 69 -5.49 -12.95 5.90
C LEU A 69 -6.57 -13.75 6.65
N GLU A 70 -6.37 -13.91 7.96
CA GLU A 70 -7.26 -14.69 8.83
C GLU A 70 -7.68 -13.86 10.03
N LYS A 71 -8.93 -14.02 10.48
CA LYS A 71 -9.40 -13.43 11.74
C LYS A 71 -9.13 -14.41 12.88
N THR A 72 -8.68 -13.88 14.01
CA THR A 72 -8.46 -14.63 15.26
C THR A 72 -9.36 -14.09 16.37
N ASP A 73 -9.42 -14.77 17.51
CA ASP A 73 -10.48 -14.62 18.53
C ASP A 73 -10.51 -13.27 19.29
N ASN A 74 -9.56 -12.34 19.04
CA ASN A 74 -9.36 -11.10 19.82
C ASN A 74 -9.26 -9.82 18.97
N ASP A 75 -10.11 -9.65 17.95
CA ASP A 75 -10.06 -8.50 17.02
C ASP A 75 -8.67 -8.31 16.37
N THR A 76 -7.99 -9.43 16.18
CA THR A 76 -6.67 -9.55 15.59
C THR A 76 -6.77 -10.20 14.22
N LEU A 77 -6.03 -9.63 13.27
CA LEU A 77 -5.89 -10.14 11.92
C LEU A 77 -4.49 -10.73 11.78
N LEU A 78 -4.42 -12.00 11.40
CA LEU A 78 -3.18 -12.70 11.13
C LEU A 78 -2.93 -12.67 9.62
N LEU A 79 -1.88 -11.95 9.20
CA LEU A 79 -1.43 -11.90 7.81
C LEU A 79 -0.23 -12.82 7.65
N THR A 80 -0.35 -13.87 6.85
CA THR A 80 0.78 -14.75 6.50
C THR A 80 1.18 -14.54 5.05
N GLY A 81 2.38 -14.03 4.80
CA GLY A 81 2.98 -13.89 3.49
C GLY A 81 3.82 -15.10 3.11
N HIS A 82 3.57 -15.61 1.92
CA HIS A 82 4.29 -16.71 1.29
C HIS A 82 5.08 -16.14 0.10
N VAL A 83 6.37 -15.97 0.31
CA VAL A 83 7.25 -15.22 -0.58
C VAL A 83 8.14 -16.19 -1.34
N ARG A 84 8.21 -16.05 -2.66
CA ARG A 84 9.19 -16.75 -3.50
C ARG A 84 10.31 -15.81 -3.92
N ILE A 85 11.55 -16.26 -3.72
CA ILE A 85 12.79 -15.56 -4.07
C ILE A 85 13.72 -16.57 -4.75
N GLY A 86 13.74 -16.56 -6.08
CA GLY A 86 14.42 -17.56 -6.91
C GLY A 86 13.87 -18.97 -6.63
N ASP A 87 14.74 -19.83 -6.12
CA ASP A 87 14.42 -21.22 -5.75
C ASP A 87 14.00 -21.36 -4.28
N ASN A 88 14.02 -20.27 -3.50
CA ASN A 88 13.67 -20.29 -2.09
C ASN A 88 12.22 -19.84 -1.87
N CYS A 89 11.55 -20.52 -0.93
CA CYS A 89 10.25 -20.11 -0.41
C CYS A 89 10.41 -19.71 1.06
N VAL A 90 9.92 -18.52 1.41
CA VAL A 90 9.99 -17.96 2.76
C VAL A 90 8.58 -17.61 3.20
N ASN A 91 8.21 -18.07 4.39
CA ASN A 91 6.96 -17.67 5.03
C ASN A 91 7.24 -16.62 6.11
N GLN A 92 6.42 -15.58 6.15
CA GLN A 92 6.46 -14.54 7.18
C GLN A 92 5.04 -14.31 7.68
N THR A 93 4.89 -14.07 8.99
CA THR A 93 3.59 -13.84 9.61
C THR A 93 3.63 -12.55 10.41
N TRP A 94 2.56 -11.77 10.29
CA TRP A 94 2.35 -10.52 10.99
C TRP A 94 1.00 -10.55 11.68
N THR A 95 0.98 -10.17 12.96
CA THR A 95 -0.26 -9.98 13.72
C THR A 95 -0.61 -8.50 13.71
N TYR A 96 -1.82 -8.18 13.26
CA TYR A 96 -2.37 -6.84 13.29
C TYR A 96 -3.49 -6.76 14.32
N HIS A 97 -3.50 -5.70 15.12
CA HIS A 97 -4.60 -5.38 16.02
C HIS A 97 -5.51 -4.33 15.39
N VAL A 98 -6.81 -4.61 15.40
CA VAL A 98 -7.83 -3.63 15.04
C VAL A 98 -8.39 -3.01 16.31
N ARG A 99 -8.32 -1.68 16.42
CA ARG A 99 -8.82 -0.93 17.58
C ARG A 99 -10.03 -0.10 17.17
N PRO A 100 -11.13 -0.10 17.95
CA PRO A 100 -12.31 0.72 17.65
C PRO A 100 -12.01 2.22 17.56
N GLU A 101 -10.98 2.69 18.29
CA GLU A 101 -10.60 4.10 18.38
C GLU A 101 -9.72 4.56 17.21
N ARG A 102 -9.26 3.65 16.35
CA ARG A 102 -8.27 3.91 15.31
C ARG A 102 -8.80 3.59 13.92
N ASP A 103 -8.34 4.37 12.95
CA ASP A 103 -8.67 4.15 11.53
C ASP A 103 -7.67 3.22 10.83
N ASP A 104 -6.55 2.90 11.49
CA ASP A 104 -5.45 2.07 11.00
C ASP A 104 -5.30 0.75 11.76
N MET A 105 -4.58 -0.20 11.18
CA MET A 105 -4.15 -1.43 11.85
C MET A 105 -2.81 -1.23 12.57
N GLU A 106 -2.74 -1.69 13.81
CA GLU A 106 -1.51 -1.68 14.60
C GLU A 106 -0.73 -2.98 14.40
N LEU A 107 0.52 -2.90 13.96
CA LEU A 107 1.38 -4.08 13.85
C LEU A 107 1.94 -4.47 15.22
N GLU A 108 1.80 -5.73 15.61
CA GLU A 108 2.36 -6.25 16.85
C GLU A 108 3.89 -6.05 16.90
N GLY A 109 4.37 -5.47 17.99
CA GLY A 109 5.78 -5.14 18.19
C GLY A 109 6.28 -3.87 17.47
N LYS A 110 5.44 -3.19 16.67
CA LYS A 110 5.78 -1.94 15.96
C LYS A 110 4.60 -0.97 15.92
N ALA A 111 4.08 -0.63 17.10
CA ALA A 111 2.88 0.20 17.26
C ALA A 111 3.04 1.64 16.74
N GLU A 112 4.28 2.11 16.55
CA GLU A 112 4.58 3.41 15.95
C GLU A 112 4.25 3.46 14.45
N ARG A 113 4.18 2.30 13.77
CA ARG A 113 3.84 2.21 12.36
C ARG A 113 2.33 2.26 12.17
N ARG A 114 1.90 3.00 11.15
CA ARG A 114 0.50 3.08 10.74
C ARG A 114 0.28 2.23 9.50
N ASN A 115 -0.68 1.32 9.56
CA ASN A 115 -1.02 0.45 8.43
C ASN A 115 -2.43 0.77 7.96
N LEU A 116 -2.54 1.45 6.82
CA LEU A 116 -3.82 1.91 6.26
C LEU A 116 -4.28 1.00 5.13
N LEU A 117 -5.58 0.92 4.93
CA LEU A 117 -6.20 0.23 3.80
C LEU A 117 -6.87 1.24 2.87
N TRP A 118 -6.79 0.96 1.58
CA TRP A 118 -7.37 1.79 0.53
C TRP A 118 -8.08 0.92 -0.50
N SER A 119 -9.17 1.46 -1.03
CA SER A 119 -9.99 0.85 -2.07
C SER A 119 -9.22 0.77 -3.40
N GLY A 120 -9.07 -0.41 -4.02
CA GLY A 120 -8.36 -0.54 -5.29
C GLY A 120 -9.00 0.21 -6.47
N LYS A 121 -10.23 0.72 -6.31
CA LYS A 121 -10.93 1.51 -7.33
C LYS A 121 -10.10 2.70 -7.84
N TRP A 122 -9.29 3.32 -6.97
CA TRP A 122 -8.43 4.44 -7.38
C TRP A 122 -7.28 4.01 -8.29
N ALA A 123 -6.90 2.73 -8.27
CA ALA A 123 -5.92 2.10 -9.16
C ALA A 123 -6.58 1.36 -10.33
N ASN A 124 -7.85 1.64 -10.63
CA ASN A 124 -8.64 0.96 -11.67
C ASN A 124 -8.72 -0.56 -11.49
N CYS A 125 -8.76 -1.04 -10.24
CA CYS A 125 -8.98 -2.44 -9.90
C CYS A 125 -10.05 -2.54 -8.81
N SER A 126 -11.30 -2.82 -9.20
CA SER A 126 -12.44 -2.85 -8.26
C SER A 126 -12.30 -3.86 -7.15
N GLU A 127 -11.63 -4.98 -7.45
CA GLU A 127 -11.44 -6.09 -6.52
C GLU A 127 -10.15 -5.96 -5.69
N CYS A 128 -9.24 -5.06 -6.06
CA CYS A 128 -7.97 -4.94 -5.36
C CYS A 128 -8.12 -4.17 -4.05
N ILE A 129 -7.17 -4.41 -3.16
CA ILE A 129 -6.91 -3.56 -2.00
C ILE A 129 -5.51 -2.99 -2.10
N ILE A 130 -5.34 -1.82 -1.50
CA ILE A 130 -4.03 -1.20 -1.39
C ILE A 130 -3.70 -1.03 0.08
N PHE A 131 -2.60 -1.66 0.48
CA PHE A 131 -2.07 -1.61 1.82
C PHE A 131 -0.98 -0.55 1.88
N GLN A 132 -1.05 0.34 2.87
CA GLN A 132 -0.05 1.39 3.07
C GLN A 132 0.60 1.26 4.43
N GLU A 133 1.91 0.99 4.47
CA GLU A 133 2.70 1.12 5.69
C GLU A 133 3.32 2.52 5.73
N ILE A 134 3.10 3.25 6.82
CA ILE A 134 3.76 4.52 7.13
C ILE A 134 4.60 4.33 8.39
N GLU A 135 5.90 4.54 8.26
CA GLU A 135 6.83 4.53 9.39
C GLU A 135 7.24 5.99 9.73
N PRO A 136 7.03 6.42 10.98
CA PRO A 136 7.33 7.78 11.40
C PRO A 136 8.86 8.04 11.37
N PRO A 137 9.28 9.32 11.21
CA PRO A 137 10.68 9.66 11.19
C PRO A 137 11.36 9.33 12.54
N LEU A 138 12.55 8.74 12.46
CA LEU A 138 13.33 8.29 13.64
C LEU A 138 13.75 9.43 14.58
N LYS A 139 13.80 10.67 14.08
CA LYS A 139 14.17 11.86 14.86
C LYS A 139 13.26 13.05 14.52
N PRO A 140 12.87 13.88 15.50
CA PRO A 140 12.11 15.10 15.25
C PRO A 140 12.82 16.11 14.34
N THR A 141 14.16 16.06 14.29
CA THR A 141 14.99 16.91 13.41
C THR A 141 15.00 16.46 11.95
N ASP A 142 14.48 15.27 11.62
CA ASP A 142 14.27 14.79 10.26
C ASP A 142 12.92 15.26 9.67
N THR A 143 12.32 16.31 10.23
CA THR A 143 11.04 16.92 9.78
C THR A 143 11.04 17.39 8.32
N GLY A 144 12.21 17.56 7.69
CA GLY A 144 12.35 17.81 6.25
C GLY A 144 12.36 16.54 5.38
N ARG A 145 12.35 15.34 5.98
CA ARG A 145 12.41 14.05 5.29
C ARG A 145 11.05 13.39 5.40
N LEU A 146 10.41 13.16 4.24
CA LEU A 146 9.13 12.46 4.17
C LEU A 146 9.20 11.12 4.93
N PRO A 147 8.12 10.74 5.65
CA PRO A 147 8.05 9.45 6.32
C PRO A 147 8.27 8.32 5.32
N ARG A 148 8.84 7.21 5.78
CA ARG A 148 8.95 6.03 4.94
C ARG A 148 7.53 5.53 4.68
N GLN A 149 7.19 5.38 3.40
CA GLN A 149 5.86 5.01 2.98
C GLN A 149 5.94 4.00 1.86
N ILE A 150 5.23 2.88 2.01
CA ILE A 150 5.15 1.84 1.00
C ILE A 150 3.69 1.55 0.74
N HIS A 151 3.28 1.62 -0.52
CA HIS A 151 1.97 1.18 -1.00
C HIS A 151 2.13 -0.16 -1.69
N ALA A 152 1.47 -1.19 -1.18
CA ALA A 152 1.39 -2.51 -1.80
C ALA A 152 0.00 -2.73 -2.40
N VAL A 153 -0.06 -3.10 -3.68
CA VAL A 153 -1.30 -3.45 -4.37
C VAL A 153 -1.49 -4.95 -4.31
N CYS A 154 -2.66 -5.38 -3.84
CA CYS A 154 -3.02 -6.78 -3.72
C CYS A 154 -4.33 -7.06 -4.45
N SER A 155 -4.41 -8.18 -5.17
CA SER A 155 -5.66 -8.67 -5.78
C SER A 155 -6.15 -9.93 -5.06
N PRO A 156 -7.45 -10.22 -5.05
CA PRO A 156 -7.95 -11.49 -4.53
C PRO A 156 -7.54 -12.64 -5.47
N GLU A 157 -7.78 -13.86 -5.01
CA GLU A 157 -7.68 -15.09 -5.80
C GLU A 157 -8.72 -15.19 -6.92
#